data_AF-A0A7V1LT97-F1
#
_entry.id   AF-A0A7V1LT97-F1
#
_cell.length_a   1.000
_cell.length_b   1.000
_cell.length_c   1.000
_cell.angle_alpha   90.00
_cell.angle_beta   90.00
_cell.angle_gamma   90.00
#
_symmetry.space_group_name_H-M   'P 1'
#
loop_
_entity.id
_entity.type
_entity.pdbx_description
1 polymer ?
#
loop_
_entity_poly.entity_id
_entity_poly.type
_entity_poly.pdbx_seq_one_letter_code
_entity_poly.pdbx_strand_id
1 'polypeptide(L)'
;KDWDDIIFPKVFWSYSTDKVLTMERVDGLRLKEAINVLSKAEKERLNIRLAEMELKMFISDGLFHADLHPGNIFFKEDGKIVLLDFGMYGELTTEERNRFVLYWLAVVNNDVKKAFYHFKKQCRELSNANENAFYNVFEKLANDFYSIKLKDVSITKVYIKMIDAGFKFGYLFPENLLLHAKALTTAEALSFDLAPNAHYEKITKPIIIKELTRLILEGDLIKERVLQTMPDFFLIGEIIPSLSNKSEGIEQDLVSSIFYNTILNKIRGFTNKTDFLFLLIKKPAKQVLVTHFDEKVVNQIMSNTFKKYQLEEPKLPKQKSFGATITIHLACYSVALYNSLLSAGKNKEEATTILYDIGWDVYTKMGDIPMLIASIFSTDKHKKMELTTQVFRTFPFSSPDYGWEDVEADNNTIAFNCTQCRVAEYFMKHNIGDVCYDTWCKLDFPLAEKWGGKLERTGSIANGDKICDFRWKTK
;
A
#
# COMPACT_ATOMS: atom_id res chain seq x y z
N LYS A 1 -20.16 -13.48 -7.85
CA LYS A 1 -21.00 -14.70 -7.73
C LYS A 1 -20.21 -15.73 -6.91
N ASP A 2 -19.55 -15.27 -5.84
CA ASP A 2 -18.36 -15.94 -5.25
C ASP A 2 -18.30 -15.67 -3.74
N TRP A 3 -19.46 -15.63 -3.10
CA TRP A 3 -19.60 -15.32 -1.67
C TRP A 3 -20.14 -16.54 -0.94
N ASP A 4 -19.27 -17.50 -0.62
CA ASP A 4 -19.62 -18.71 0.12
C ASP A 4 -20.21 -18.41 1.52
N ASP A 5 -19.95 -17.19 1.97
CA ASP A 5 -20.27 -16.67 3.28
C ASP A 5 -21.56 -15.83 3.34
N ILE A 6 -22.12 -15.48 2.18
CA ILE A 6 -23.34 -14.67 2.08
C ILE A 6 -24.40 -15.47 1.33
N ILE A 7 -25.53 -15.67 1.99
CA ILE A 7 -26.61 -16.51 1.51
C ILE A 7 -27.69 -15.63 0.91
N PHE A 8 -28.04 -15.94 -0.33
CA PHE A 8 -29.13 -15.34 -1.08
C PHE A 8 -30.22 -16.41 -1.23
N PRO A 9 -31.40 -16.27 -0.61
CA PRO A 9 -32.47 -17.24 -0.70
C PRO A 9 -32.86 -17.48 -2.16
N LYS A 10 -32.92 -18.75 -2.57
CA LYS A 10 -33.32 -19.07 -3.95
C LYS A 10 -34.74 -18.59 -4.21
N VAL A 11 -34.92 -17.80 -5.27
CA VAL A 11 -36.26 -17.39 -5.72
C VAL A 11 -36.90 -18.53 -6.50
N PHE A 12 -38.16 -18.84 -6.17
CA PHE A 12 -38.97 -19.82 -6.87
C PHE A 12 -39.89 -19.11 -7.86
N TRP A 13 -39.36 -18.71 -9.01
CA TRP A 13 -40.05 -17.87 -10.00
C TRP A 13 -41.41 -18.42 -10.46
N SER A 14 -41.57 -19.74 -10.57
CA SER A 14 -42.84 -20.37 -10.92
C SER A 14 -43.95 -20.24 -9.86
N TYR A 15 -43.58 -19.85 -8.64
CA TYR A 15 -44.48 -19.61 -7.51
C TYR A 15 -44.54 -18.13 -7.13
N SER A 16 -44.00 -17.25 -7.97
CA SER A 16 -43.99 -15.80 -7.76
C SER A 16 -44.89 -15.10 -8.78
N THR A 17 -45.53 -14.01 -8.37
CA THR A 17 -46.34 -13.11 -9.20
C THR A 17 -45.92 -11.67 -8.97
N ASP A 18 -46.61 -10.72 -9.60
CA ASP A 18 -46.49 -9.28 -9.34
C ASP A 18 -46.83 -8.88 -7.89
N LYS A 19 -47.56 -9.72 -7.14
CA LYS A 19 -48.04 -9.45 -5.77
C LYS A 19 -47.49 -10.40 -4.72
N VAL A 20 -46.87 -11.51 -5.12
CA VAL A 20 -46.37 -12.55 -4.21
C VAL A 20 -44.97 -12.96 -4.64
N LEU A 21 -43.98 -12.81 -3.76
CA LEU A 21 -42.62 -13.32 -3.97
C LEU A 21 -42.41 -14.58 -3.13
N THR A 22 -42.18 -15.72 -3.77
CA THR A 22 -41.87 -16.99 -3.10
C THR A 22 -40.37 -17.27 -3.18
N MET A 23 -39.74 -17.46 -2.02
CA MET A 23 -38.30 -17.72 -1.89
C MET A 23 -38.04 -18.90 -0.94
N GLU A 24 -36.82 -19.43 -1.01
CA GLU A 24 -36.32 -20.42 -0.07
C GLU A 24 -36.49 -19.96 1.37
N ARG A 25 -37.05 -20.84 2.20
CA ARG A 25 -37.09 -20.61 3.64
C ARG A 25 -35.68 -20.79 4.18
N VAL A 26 -35.14 -19.71 4.73
CA VAL A 26 -33.83 -19.65 5.38
C VAL A 26 -34.01 -19.35 6.86
N ASP A 27 -33.34 -20.12 7.71
CA ASP A 27 -33.27 -19.87 9.14
C ASP A 27 -32.01 -19.06 9.49
N GLY A 28 -32.08 -18.30 10.58
CA GLY A 28 -30.97 -17.52 11.13
C GLY A 28 -31.42 -16.64 12.29
N LEU A 29 -30.46 -16.05 12.98
CA LEU A 29 -30.67 -15.13 14.11
C LEU A 29 -30.96 -13.72 13.58
N ARG A 30 -31.99 -13.07 14.12
CA ARG A 30 -32.16 -11.62 13.96
C ARG A 30 -31.05 -10.90 14.72
N LEU A 31 -30.78 -9.64 14.37
CA LEU A 31 -29.73 -8.84 15.01
C LEU A 31 -29.77 -8.89 16.55
N LYS A 32 -30.94 -8.67 17.16
CA LYS A 32 -31.11 -8.71 18.63
C LYS A 32 -30.78 -10.08 19.22
N GLU A 33 -31.12 -11.16 18.53
CA GLU A 33 -30.84 -12.53 18.96
C GLU A 33 -29.35 -12.81 18.83
N ALA A 34 -28.75 -12.44 17.69
CA ALA A 34 -27.31 -12.56 17.44
C ALA A 34 -26.48 -11.83 18.51
N ILE A 35 -26.88 -10.62 18.90
CA ILE A 35 -26.19 -9.84 19.96
C ILE A 35 -26.18 -10.58 21.29
N ASN A 36 -27.29 -11.25 21.64
CA ASN A 36 -27.50 -11.88 22.93
C ASN A 36 -26.93 -13.30 23.01
N VAL A 37 -27.00 -14.06 21.92
CA VAL A 37 -26.63 -15.49 21.88
C VAL A 37 -25.17 -15.69 21.52
N LEU A 38 -24.63 -14.88 20.59
CA LEU A 38 -23.28 -15.08 20.08
C LEU A 38 -22.21 -14.53 21.02
N SER A 39 -21.08 -15.23 21.07
CA SER A 39 -19.87 -14.77 21.74
C SER A 39 -19.32 -13.49 21.12
N LYS A 40 -18.44 -12.81 21.86
CA LYS A 40 -17.76 -11.60 21.36
C LYS A 40 -17.00 -11.86 20.05
N ALA A 41 -16.28 -12.98 19.96
CA ALA A 41 -15.47 -13.32 18.79
C ALA A 41 -16.33 -13.62 17.55
N GLU A 42 -17.50 -14.24 17.73
CA GLU A 42 -18.46 -14.50 16.64
C GLU A 42 -19.06 -13.20 16.12
N LYS A 43 -19.45 -12.29 17.03
CA LYS A 43 -19.97 -10.96 16.66
C LYS A 43 -18.93 -10.12 15.93
N GLU A 44 -17.67 -10.16 16.37
CA GLU A 44 -16.56 -9.49 15.68
C GLU A 44 -16.34 -10.07 14.27
N ARG A 45 -16.43 -11.39 14.12
CA ARG A 45 -16.31 -12.05 12.80
C ARG A 45 -17.46 -11.66 11.85
N LEU A 46 -18.70 -11.65 12.34
CA LEU A 46 -19.85 -11.19 11.58
C LEU A 46 -19.73 -9.72 11.19
N ASN A 47 -19.20 -8.88 12.08
CA ASN A 47 -18.97 -7.47 11.79
C ASN A 47 -17.93 -7.26 10.68
N ILE A 48 -16.82 -8.01 10.71
CA ILE A 48 -15.82 -8.00 9.63
C ILE A 48 -16.48 -8.45 8.32
N ARG A 49 -17.26 -9.53 8.35
CA ARG A 49 -17.96 -10.07 7.18
C ARG A 49 -18.95 -9.07 6.57
N LEU A 50 -19.71 -8.37 7.42
CA LEU A 50 -20.63 -7.31 7.03
C LEU A 50 -19.88 -6.19 6.29
N ALA A 51 -18.78 -5.72 6.86
CA ALA A 51 -17.95 -4.69 6.24
C ALA A 51 -17.30 -5.16 4.92
N GLU A 52 -16.84 -6.41 4.83
CA GLU A 52 -16.31 -7.00 3.60
C GLU A 52 -17.35 -6.99 2.48
N MET A 53 -18.56 -7.42 2.81
CA MET A 53 -19.68 -7.45 1.88
C MET A 53 -20.00 -6.05 1.36
N GLU A 54 -20.21 -5.09 2.26
CA GLU A 54 -20.62 -3.73 1.89
C GLU A 54 -19.56 -3.04 1.04
N LEU A 55 -18.30 -3.07 1.47
CA LEU A 55 -17.22 -2.42 0.75
C LEU A 55 -16.99 -3.05 -0.63
N LYS A 56 -17.13 -4.37 -0.77
CA LYS A 56 -17.04 -5.01 -2.08
C LYS A 56 -18.21 -4.62 -2.99
N MET A 57 -19.45 -4.55 -2.48
CA MET A 57 -20.58 -4.06 -3.26
C MET A 57 -20.31 -2.65 -3.81
N PHE A 58 -19.76 -1.76 -2.98
CA PHE A 58 -19.47 -0.38 -3.38
C PHE A 58 -18.26 -0.23 -4.31
N ILE A 59 -17.13 -0.85 -3.98
CA ILE A 59 -15.85 -0.63 -4.65
C ILE A 59 -15.76 -1.49 -5.90
N SER A 60 -16.12 -2.76 -5.76
CA SER A 60 -15.82 -3.81 -6.71
C SER A 60 -16.98 -4.02 -7.68
N ASP A 61 -18.17 -4.25 -7.15
CA ASP A 61 -19.33 -4.63 -7.96
C ASP A 61 -20.04 -3.40 -8.57
N GLY A 62 -19.99 -2.23 -7.90
CA GLY A 62 -20.74 -1.05 -8.31
C GLY A 62 -22.27 -1.21 -8.14
N LEU A 63 -22.72 -2.32 -7.55
CA LEU A 63 -24.10 -2.64 -7.25
C LEU A 63 -24.19 -2.89 -5.75
N PHE A 64 -25.07 -2.17 -5.07
CA PHE A 64 -25.14 -2.21 -3.61
C PHE A 64 -26.56 -2.30 -3.06
N HIS A 65 -26.68 -3.01 -1.94
CA HIS A 65 -27.91 -3.04 -1.16
C HIS A 65 -28.07 -1.71 -0.41
N ALA A 66 -29.11 -0.94 -0.75
CA ALA A 66 -29.26 0.42 -0.22
C ALA A 66 -30.00 0.47 1.13
N ASP A 67 -30.58 -0.64 1.60
CA ASP A 67 -31.34 -0.72 2.86
C ASP A 67 -31.06 -1.99 3.69
N LEU A 68 -29.86 -2.13 4.24
CA LEU A 68 -29.53 -3.29 5.11
C LEU A 68 -30.14 -3.13 6.52
N HIS A 69 -31.42 -2.81 6.61
CA HIS A 69 -32.11 -2.71 7.88
C HIS A 69 -32.10 -4.08 8.60
N PRO A 70 -32.03 -4.13 9.95
CA PRO A 70 -32.02 -5.38 10.74
C PRO A 70 -33.14 -6.39 10.45
N GLY A 71 -34.21 -5.97 9.76
CA GLY A 71 -35.31 -6.85 9.34
C GLY A 71 -35.03 -7.65 8.06
N ASN A 72 -34.08 -7.19 7.25
CA ASN A 72 -33.76 -7.74 5.93
C ASN A 72 -32.51 -8.62 5.94
N ILE A 73 -31.96 -8.88 7.14
CA ILE A 73 -30.70 -9.59 7.35
C ILE A 73 -30.84 -10.60 8.49
N PHE A 74 -30.36 -11.82 8.27
CA PHE A 74 -30.13 -12.80 9.34
C PHE A 74 -28.64 -13.10 9.50
N PHE A 75 -28.27 -13.49 10.71
CA PHE A 75 -26.93 -13.90 11.09
C PHE A 75 -26.93 -15.37 11.47
N LYS A 76 -25.93 -16.13 11.04
CA LYS A 76 -25.76 -17.53 11.43
C LYS A 76 -24.59 -17.71 12.38
N GLU A 77 -24.69 -18.71 13.24
CA GLU A 77 -23.63 -19.09 14.19
C GLU A 77 -22.33 -19.48 13.49
N ASP A 78 -22.41 -20.03 12.27
CA ASP A 78 -21.25 -20.37 11.44
C ASP A 78 -20.56 -19.14 10.80
N GLY A 79 -21.02 -17.93 11.10
CA GLY A 79 -20.44 -16.67 10.61
C GLY A 79 -20.97 -16.23 9.24
N LYS A 80 -22.01 -16.88 8.71
CA LYS A 80 -22.66 -16.48 7.47
C LYS A 80 -23.73 -15.40 7.70
N ILE A 81 -23.97 -14.60 6.66
CA ILE A 81 -25.01 -13.57 6.64
C ILE A 81 -26.03 -13.95 5.56
N VAL A 82 -27.32 -13.81 5.87
CA VAL A 82 -28.41 -14.05 4.92
C VAL A 82 -29.07 -12.73 4.58
N LEU A 83 -29.19 -12.41 3.30
CA LEU A 83 -29.88 -11.21 2.82
C LEU A 83 -31.25 -11.61 2.26
N LEU A 84 -32.32 -11.01 2.78
CA LEU A 84 -33.69 -11.43 2.48
C LEU A 84 -34.40 -10.55 1.46
N ASP A 85 -34.20 -9.24 1.59
CA ASP A 85 -34.83 -8.23 0.76
C ASP A 85 -33.78 -7.65 -0.19
N PHE A 86 -34.22 -7.26 -1.39
CA PHE A 86 -33.43 -6.57 -2.42
C PHE A 86 -34.24 -5.46 -3.09
N GLY A 87 -35.36 -5.05 -2.48
CA GLY A 87 -36.30 -4.07 -3.03
C GLY A 87 -35.73 -2.66 -3.12
N MET A 88 -34.62 -2.38 -2.44
CA MET A 88 -33.91 -1.10 -2.54
C MET A 88 -32.42 -1.35 -2.76
N TYR A 89 -31.98 -1.16 -4.00
CA TYR A 89 -30.59 -1.25 -4.42
C TYR A 89 -30.19 0.03 -5.15
N GLY A 90 -28.89 0.29 -5.22
CA GLY A 90 -28.32 1.31 -6.07
C GLY A 90 -27.27 0.73 -6.99
N GLU A 91 -27.15 1.30 -8.18
CA GLU A 91 -26.15 0.93 -9.17
C GLU A 91 -25.36 2.16 -9.57
N LEU A 92 -24.04 2.06 -9.50
CA LEU A 92 -23.11 3.10 -9.91
C LEU A 92 -22.62 2.79 -11.30
N THR A 93 -22.64 3.80 -12.17
CA THR A 93 -21.85 3.73 -13.41
C THR A 93 -20.37 3.54 -13.06
N THR A 94 -19.60 3.00 -14.00
CA THR A 94 -18.15 2.89 -13.84
C THR A 94 -17.55 4.24 -13.44
N GLU A 95 -17.95 5.35 -14.05
CA GLU A 95 -17.40 6.66 -13.66
C GLU A 95 -17.72 7.05 -12.22
N GLU A 96 -18.98 6.90 -11.77
CA GLU A 96 -19.40 7.21 -10.40
C GLU A 96 -18.65 6.35 -9.39
N ARG A 97 -18.59 5.04 -9.61
CA ARG A 97 -17.83 4.09 -8.79
C ARG A 97 -16.36 4.49 -8.71
N ASN A 98 -15.76 4.89 -9.83
CA ASN A 98 -14.36 5.31 -9.88
C ASN A 98 -14.12 6.60 -9.08
N ARG A 99 -15.04 7.58 -9.15
CA ARG A 99 -14.96 8.81 -8.36
C ARG A 99 -15.13 8.54 -6.88
N PHE A 100 -16.07 7.66 -6.56
CA PHE A 100 -16.32 7.22 -5.21
C PHE A 100 -15.09 6.55 -4.57
N VAL A 101 -14.47 5.62 -5.30
CA VAL A 101 -13.19 5.01 -4.91
C VAL A 101 -12.12 6.07 -4.65
N LEU A 102 -11.90 6.98 -5.60
CA LEU A 102 -10.87 8.02 -5.46
C LEU A 102 -11.13 8.99 -4.30
N TYR A 103 -12.41 9.26 -3.99
CA TYR A 103 -12.81 10.03 -2.81
C TYR A 103 -12.38 9.32 -1.52
N TRP A 104 -12.78 8.06 -1.34
CA TRP A 104 -12.43 7.31 -0.12
C TRP A 104 -10.94 7.10 0.04
N LEU A 105 -10.23 6.97 -1.07
CA LEU A 105 -8.78 6.90 -1.05
C LEU A 105 -8.14 8.18 -0.54
N ALA A 106 -8.62 9.33 -0.98
CA ALA A 106 -8.17 10.60 -0.46
C ALA A 106 -8.52 10.77 1.04
N VAL A 107 -9.68 10.26 1.48
CA VAL A 107 -10.07 10.25 2.90
C VAL A 107 -9.11 9.39 3.74
N VAL A 108 -8.80 8.16 3.30
CA VAL A 108 -7.86 7.27 4.02
C VAL A 108 -6.45 7.87 4.11
N ASN A 109 -6.06 8.69 3.14
CA ASN A 109 -4.77 9.38 3.11
C ASN A 109 -4.76 10.74 3.83
N ASN A 110 -5.87 11.14 4.47
CA ASN A 110 -6.04 12.47 5.05
C ASN A 110 -5.79 13.61 4.04
N ASP A 111 -5.98 13.36 2.74
CA ASP A 111 -5.83 14.36 1.67
C ASP A 111 -7.16 15.07 1.44
N VAL A 112 -7.46 16.05 2.31
CA VAL A 112 -8.72 16.79 2.31
C VAL A 112 -9.01 17.45 0.96
N LYS A 113 -7.97 17.97 0.29
CA LYS A 113 -8.11 18.65 -1.00
C LYS A 113 -8.52 17.68 -2.10
N LYS A 114 -7.86 16.53 -2.20
CA LYS A 114 -8.27 15.50 -3.17
C LYS A 114 -9.61 14.89 -2.83
N ALA A 115 -9.91 14.70 -1.55
CA ALA A 115 -11.20 14.20 -1.10
C ALA A 115 -12.31 15.15 -1.56
N PHE A 116 -12.17 16.45 -1.29
CA PHE A 116 -13.11 17.45 -1.79
C PHE A 116 -13.24 17.44 -3.31
N TYR A 117 -12.12 17.38 -4.04
CA TYR A 117 -12.14 17.35 -5.50
C TYR A 117 -12.95 16.17 -6.04
N HIS A 118 -12.71 14.95 -5.53
CA HIS A 118 -13.44 13.75 -5.96
C HIS A 118 -14.88 13.73 -5.48
N PHE A 119 -15.16 14.27 -4.30
CA PHE A 119 -16.52 14.44 -3.78
C PHE A 119 -17.33 15.36 -4.69
N LYS A 120 -16.83 16.57 -4.95
CA LYS A 120 -17.47 17.58 -5.80
C LYS A 120 -17.72 17.07 -7.22
N LYS A 121 -16.79 16.29 -7.78
CA LYS A 121 -16.91 15.72 -9.13
C LYS A 121 -18.02 14.68 -9.28
N GLN A 122 -18.62 14.23 -8.19
CA GLN A 122 -19.82 13.38 -8.22
C GLN A 122 -21.12 14.20 -8.28
N CYS A 123 -21.03 15.53 -8.22
CA CYS A 123 -22.17 16.43 -8.16
C CYS A 123 -22.34 17.21 -9.48
N ARG A 124 -23.57 17.65 -9.74
CA ARG A 124 -23.86 18.68 -10.75
C ARG A 124 -23.77 20.06 -10.10
N GLU A 125 -22.91 20.90 -10.65
CA GLU A 125 -22.74 22.30 -10.25
C GLU A 125 -23.88 23.17 -10.81
N LEU A 126 -24.47 24.03 -9.97
CA LEU A 126 -25.48 25.01 -10.36
C LEU A 126 -24.83 26.37 -10.67
N SER A 127 -25.54 27.24 -11.38
CA SER A 127 -25.05 28.57 -11.75
C SER A 127 -24.71 29.49 -10.57
N ASN A 128 -25.30 29.23 -9.40
CA ASN A 128 -25.05 29.96 -8.16
C ASN A 128 -24.09 29.22 -7.21
N ALA A 129 -23.36 28.21 -7.68
CA ALA A 129 -22.48 27.42 -6.85
C ALA A 129 -21.35 28.27 -6.25
N ASN A 130 -21.02 28.00 -4.98
CA ASN A 130 -19.92 28.65 -4.28
C ASN A 130 -18.93 27.60 -3.78
N GLU A 131 -17.94 27.29 -4.62
CA GLU A 131 -16.91 26.28 -4.33
C GLU A 131 -16.11 26.60 -3.06
N ASN A 132 -15.69 27.85 -2.88
CA ASN A 132 -14.87 28.23 -1.71
C ASN A 132 -15.66 28.05 -0.40
N ALA A 133 -16.93 28.45 -0.37
CA ALA A 133 -17.78 28.27 0.80
C ALA A 133 -18.04 26.78 1.09
N PHE A 134 -18.23 25.98 0.04
CA PHE A 134 -18.37 24.53 0.17
C PHE A 134 -17.10 23.87 0.70
N TYR A 135 -15.94 24.18 0.10
CA TYR A 135 -14.64 23.66 0.53
C TYR A 135 -14.36 23.99 1.99
N ASN A 136 -14.63 25.22 2.45
CA ASN A 136 -14.38 25.62 3.84
C ASN A 136 -15.19 24.79 4.84
N VAL A 137 -16.46 24.49 4.54
CA VAL A 137 -17.29 23.63 5.41
C VAL A 137 -16.83 22.18 5.32
N PHE A 138 -16.51 21.69 4.13
CA PHE A 138 -15.99 20.35 3.92
C PHE A 138 -14.67 20.13 4.67
N GLU A 139 -13.71 21.05 4.55
CA GLU A 139 -12.40 21.00 5.20
C GLU A 139 -12.54 21.00 6.72
N LYS A 140 -13.43 21.83 7.26
CA LYS A 140 -13.74 21.82 8.70
C LYS A 140 -14.28 20.47 9.14
N LEU A 141 -15.28 19.92 8.44
CA LEU A 141 -15.86 18.61 8.78
C LEU A 141 -14.84 17.48 8.70
N ALA A 142 -13.96 17.51 7.68
CA ALA A 142 -12.88 16.54 7.53
C ALA A 142 -11.84 16.65 8.66
N ASN A 143 -11.40 17.87 8.99
CA ASN A 143 -10.44 18.09 10.07
C ASN A 143 -11.01 17.68 11.44
N ASP A 144 -12.29 17.99 11.70
CA ASP A 144 -12.98 17.55 12.91
C ASP A 144 -13.02 16.01 12.98
N PHE A 145 -13.32 15.34 11.86
CA PHE A 145 -13.31 13.89 11.76
C PHE A 145 -11.92 13.28 12.06
N TYR A 146 -10.83 13.86 11.52
CA TYR A 146 -9.47 13.35 11.77
C TYR A 146 -8.91 13.68 13.16
N SER A 147 -9.39 14.76 13.80
CA SER A 147 -8.86 15.23 15.09
C SER A 147 -9.39 14.44 16.29
N ILE A 148 -10.56 13.81 16.16
CA ILE A 148 -11.20 13.05 17.23
C ILE A 148 -10.63 11.62 17.22
N LYS A 149 -10.35 11.05 18.39
CA LYS A 149 -10.08 9.61 18.49
C LYS A 149 -11.32 8.88 17.94
N LEU A 150 -11.21 8.27 16.76
CA LEU A 150 -12.26 7.69 15.89
C LEU A 150 -13.34 6.80 16.54
N LYS A 151 -13.23 6.49 17.83
CA LYS A 151 -14.20 5.72 18.62
C LYS A 151 -15.55 6.42 18.86
N ASP A 152 -15.65 7.74 18.64
CA ASP A 152 -16.84 8.52 19.03
C ASP A 152 -17.52 9.27 17.86
N VAL A 153 -17.07 9.08 16.60
CA VAL A 153 -17.58 9.83 15.43
C VAL A 153 -18.16 8.88 14.39
N SER A 154 -19.44 9.05 14.07
CA SER A 154 -20.08 8.36 12.95
C SER A 154 -19.61 8.95 11.63
N ILE A 155 -19.02 8.10 10.78
CA ILE A 155 -18.50 8.50 9.47
C ILE A 155 -19.64 8.90 8.55
N THR A 156 -20.79 8.23 8.69
CA THR A 156 -21.98 8.52 7.89
C THR A 156 -22.58 9.88 8.22
N LYS A 157 -22.60 10.28 9.50
CA LYS A 157 -23.06 11.62 9.89
C LYS A 157 -22.18 12.71 9.30
N VAL A 158 -20.87 12.50 9.22
CA VAL A 158 -19.94 13.44 8.57
C VAL A 158 -20.24 13.50 7.07
N TYR A 159 -20.39 12.35 6.42
CA TYR A 159 -20.70 12.25 4.99
C TYR A 159 -22.01 12.95 4.62
N ILE A 160 -23.09 12.75 5.40
CA ILE A 160 -24.37 13.42 5.20
C ILE A 160 -24.22 14.94 5.36
N LYS A 161 -23.49 15.41 6.37
CA LYS A 161 -23.21 16.85 6.53
C LYS A 161 -22.44 17.44 5.36
N MET A 162 -21.55 16.67 4.72
CA MET A 162 -20.86 17.09 3.50
C MET A 162 -21.83 17.22 2.32
N ILE A 163 -22.79 16.30 2.19
CA ILE A 163 -23.87 16.37 1.19
C ILE A 163 -24.74 17.62 1.43
N ASP A 164 -25.19 17.83 2.66
CA ASP A 164 -26.01 18.99 3.06
C ASP A 164 -25.28 20.32 2.76
N ALA A 165 -23.97 20.37 3.03
CA ALA A 165 -23.15 21.52 2.69
C ALA A 165 -23.10 21.75 1.17
N GLY A 166 -22.97 20.69 0.37
CA GLY A 166 -23.00 20.80 -1.09
C GLY A 166 -24.33 21.38 -1.59
N PHE A 167 -25.47 20.87 -1.10
CA PHE A 167 -26.79 21.42 -1.44
C PHE A 167 -26.89 22.91 -1.11
N LYS A 168 -26.45 23.29 0.11
CA LYS A 168 -26.45 24.68 0.57
C LYS A 168 -25.64 25.61 -0.33
N PHE A 169 -24.59 25.11 -0.97
CA PHE A 169 -23.66 25.90 -1.79
C PHE A 169 -23.78 25.61 -3.29
N GLY A 170 -24.92 25.12 -3.75
CA GLY A 170 -25.25 25.04 -5.18
C GLY A 170 -24.74 23.79 -5.89
N TYR A 171 -24.59 22.67 -5.17
CA TYR A 171 -24.24 21.37 -5.74
C TYR A 171 -25.41 20.39 -5.58
N LEU A 172 -25.80 19.74 -6.68
CA LEU A 172 -26.83 18.70 -6.67
C LEU A 172 -26.19 17.31 -6.75
N PHE A 173 -26.64 16.41 -5.89
CA PHE A 173 -26.15 15.04 -5.80
C PHE A 173 -27.11 14.09 -6.55
N PRO A 174 -26.59 13.11 -7.30
CA PRO A 174 -27.42 12.11 -7.97
C PRO A 174 -28.10 11.20 -6.94
N GLU A 175 -29.25 10.62 -7.31
CA GLU A 175 -30.05 9.75 -6.45
C GLU A 175 -29.24 8.55 -5.92
N ASN A 176 -28.43 7.92 -6.78
CA ASN A 176 -27.57 6.80 -6.39
C ASN A 176 -26.59 7.16 -5.26
N LEU A 177 -26.11 8.41 -5.20
CA LEU A 177 -25.21 8.87 -4.14
C LEU A 177 -25.94 9.13 -2.82
N LEU A 178 -27.24 9.46 -2.87
CA LEU A 178 -28.10 9.54 -1.69
C LEU A 178 -28.45 8.15 -1.17
N LEU A 179 -28.78 7.21 -2.06
CA LEU A 179 -28.96 5.79 -1.72
C LEU A 179 -27.70 5.22 -1.07
N HIS A 180 -26.53 5.64 -1.55
CA HIS A 180 -25.26 5.26 -0.97
C HIS A 180 -25.08 5.76 0.48
N ALA A 181 -25.47 7.01 0.77
CA ALA A 181 -25.47 7.51 2.15
C ALA A 181 -26.42 6.71 3.06
N LYS A 182 -27.57 6.29 2.53
CA LYS A 182 -28.51 5.41 3.26
C LYS A 182 -27.88 4.03 3.54
N ALA A 183 -27.24 3.43 2.54
CA ALA A 183 -26.54 2.15 2.69
C ALA A 183 -25.47 2.20 3.79
N LEU A 184 -24.61 3.22 3.77
CA LEU A 184 -23.60 3.46 4.82
C LEU A 184 -24.23 3.66 6.21
N THR A 185 -25.41 4.29 6.28
CA THR A 185 -26.10 4.52 7.56
C THR A 185 -26.57 3.20 8.15
N THR A 186 -27.22 2.34 7.34
CA THR A 186 -27.71 1.04 7.80
C THR A 186 -26.56 0.11 8.18
N ALA A 187 -25.49 0.13 7.38
CA ALA A 187 -24.24 -0.58 7.61
C ALA A 187 -23.61 -0.23 8.96
N GLU A 188 -23.40 1.08 9.18
CA GLU A 188 -22.78 1.60 10.39
C GLU A 188 -23.62 1.24 11.63
N ALA A 189 -24.95 1.35 11.55
CA ALA A 189 -25.85 0.98 12.63
C ALA A 189 -25.74 -0.51 13.00
N LEU A 190 -25.78 -1.42 12.01
CA LEU A 190 -25.58 -2.86 12.22
C LEU A 190 -24.20 -3.15 12.85
N SER A 191 -23.17 -2.47 12.37
CA SER A 191 -21.79 -2.64 12.84
C SER A 191 -21.64 -2.22 14.31
N PHE A 192 -22.19 -1.06 14.69
CA PHE A 192 -22.20 -0.58 16.07
C PHE A 192 -22.97 -1.51 17.01
N ASP A 193 -24.10 -2.05 16.56
CA ASP A 193 -24.91 -2.96 17.37
C ASP A 193 -24.20 -4.31 17.59
N LEU A 194 -23.53 -4.85 16.57
CA LEU A 194 -22.77 -6.11 16.67
C LEU A 194 -21.49 -5.96 17.48
N ALA A 195 -20.74 -4.88 17.25
CA ALA A 195 -19.40 -4.70 17.79
C ALA A 195 -19.15 -3.23 18.22
N PRO A 196 -19.77 -2.77 19.33
CA PRO A 196 -19.74 -1.35 19.74
C PRO A 196 -18.35 -0.82 20.09
N ASN A 197 -17.40 -1.70 20.41
CA ASN A 197 -16.01 -1.34 20.72
C ASN A 197 -15.07 -1.51 19.53
N ALA A 198 -15.58 -1.91 18.36
CA ALA A 198 -14.76 -2.08 17.17
C ALA A 198 -14.27 -0.73 16.64
N HIS A 199 -13.00 -0.67 16.27
CA HIS A 199 -12.46 0.48 15.56
C HIS A 199 -12.77 0.31 14.07
N TYR A 200 -13.81 0.99 13.58
CA TYR A 200 -14.29 0.85 12.19
C TYR A 200 -13.16 1.04 11.16
N GLU A 201 -12.29 2.04 11.34
CA GLU A 201 -11.11 2.27 10.49
C GLU A 201 -10.19 1.03 10.40
N LYS A 202 -9.94 0.34 11.52
CA LYS A 202 -9.07 -0.84 11.54
C LYS A 202 -9.66 -2.03 10.78
N ILE A 203 -10.99 -2.06 10.63
CA ILE A 203 -11.71 -3.09 9.89
C ILE A 203 -11.79 -2.71 8.41
N THR A 204 -12.24 -1.49 8.11
CA THR A 204 -12.52 -1.08 6.73
C THR A 204 -11.28 -0.79 5.92
N LYS A 205 -10.23 -0.22 6.54
CA LYS A 205 -8.98 0.09 5.84
C LYS A 205 -8.43 -1.13 5.10
N PRO A 206 -8.12 -2.29 5.73
CA PRO A 206 -7.58 -3.46 5.01
C PRO A 206 -8.50 -4.01 3.92
N ILE A 207 -9.82 -3.94 4.12
CA ILE A 207 -10.81 -4.41 3.14
C ILE A 207 -10.81 -3.50 1.90
N ILE A 208 -10.79 -2.17 2.10
CA ILE A 208 -10.69 -1.19 1.01
C ILE A 208 -9.44 -1.48 0.18
N ILE A 209 -8.30 -1.78 0.80
CA ILE A 209 -7.07 -2.14 0.08
C ILE A 209 -7.28 -3.37 -0.80
N LYS A 210 -7.78 -4.45 -0.21
CA LYS A 210 -8.04 -5.71 -0.90
C LYS A 210 -8.91 -5.51 -2.13
N GLU A 211 -10.00 -4.76 -2.01
CA GLU A 211 -10.91 -4.53 -3.14
C GLU A 211 -10.31 -3.64 -4.23
N LEU A 212 -9.51 -2.64 -3.85
CA LEU A 212 -8.85 -1.76 -4.83
C LEU A 212 -7.70 -2.43 -5.56
N THR A 213 -6.96 -3.26 -4.86
CA THR A 213 -5.99 -4.17 -5.46
C THR A 213 -6.67 -4.99 -6.54
N ARG A 214 -7.82 -5.61 -6.21
CA ARG A 214 -8.56 -6.45 -7.14
C ARG A 214 -8.90 -5.70 -8.43
N LEU A 215 -9.44 -4.48 -8.33
CA LEU A 215 -9.72 -3.63 -9.48
C LEU A 215 -8.48 -3.34 -10.35
N ILE A 216 -7.32 -3.14 -9.71
CA ILE A 216 -6.06 -2.86 -10.42
C ILE A 216 -5.52 -4.10 -11.14
N LEU A 217 -5.69 -5.28 -10.54
CA LEU A 217 -5.29 -6.57 -11.13
C LEU A 217 -6.21 -6.99 -12.27
N GLU A 218 -7.51 -6.70 -12.17
CA GLU A 218 -8.51 -6.98 -13.22
C GLU A 218 -8.40 -6.03 -14.43
N GLY A 219 -7.44 -5.11 -14.43
CA GLY A 219 -7.14 -4.23 -15.56
C GLY A 219 -8.13 -3.08 -15.74
N ASP A 220 -8.85 -2.73 -14.68
CA ASP A 220 -9.86 -1.67 -14.72
C ASP A 220 -9.22 -0.29 -15.05
N LEU A 221 -9.95 0.55 -15.80
CA LEU A 221 -9.50 1.86 -16.31
C LEU A 221 -9.13 2.86 -15.20
N ILE A 222 -9.50 2.55 -13.95
CA ILE A 222 -9.10 3.29 -12.75
C ILE A 222 -7.60 3.17 -12.46
N LYS A 223 -6.94 2.10 -12.91
CA LYS A 223 -5.56 1.74 -12.54
C LYS A 223 -4.63 2.95 -12.56
N GLU A 224 -4.61 3.71 -13.65
CA GLU A 224 -3.75 4.91 -13.77
C GLU A 224 -4.12 6.03 -12.79
N ARG A 225 -5.41 6.22 -12.50
CA ARG A 225 -5.89 7.28 -11.59
C ARG A 225 -5.66 6.90 -10.13
N VAL A 226 -5.85 5.64 -9.76
CA VAL A 226 -5.48 5.16 -8.42
C VAL A 226 -3.98 5.16 -8.23
N LEU A 227 -3.20 4.75 -9.24
CA LEU A 227 -1.74 4.88 -9.28
C LEU A 227 -1.26 6.32 -9.04
N GLN A 228 -1.94 7.32 -9.61
CA GLN A 228 -1.59 8.74 -9.47
C GLN A 228 -2.06 9.34 -8.14
N THR A 229 -3.21 8.89 -7.62
CA THR A 229 -3.81 9.39 -6.38
C THR A 229 -3.17 8.75 -5.15
N MET A 230 -2.59 7.56 -5.32
CA MET A 230 -1.99 6.75 -4.26
C MET A 230 -0.66 6.11 -4.66
N PRO A 231 0.46 6.82 -4.49
CA PRO A 231 1.77 6.17 -4.37
C PRO A 231 1.81 5.20 -3.17
N ASP A 232 0.98 5.44 -2.16
CA ASP A 232 1.04 4.78 -0.85
C ASP A 232 0.32 3.42 -0.78
N PHE A 233 -0.43 3.02 -1.80
CA PHE A 233 -1.06 1.69 -1.86
C PHE A 233 -0.17 0.66 -2.55
N PHE A 234 0.72 1.11 -3.45
CA PHE A 234 1.91 0.33 -3.78
C PHE A 234 2.80 0.15 -2.55
N LEU A 235 2.69 1.04 -1.56
CA LEU A 235 3.30 0.90 -0.24
C LEU A 235 2.56 -0.06 0.71
N ILE A 236 1.50 -0.74 0.27
CA ILE A 236 0.70 -1.65 1.11
C ILE A 236 0.83 -3.14 0.71
N GLY A 237 1.42 -3.45 -0.45
CA GLY A 237 1.80 -4.83 -0.78
C GLY A 237 1.04 -5.47 -1.92
N GLU A 238 -0.17 -5.03 -2.20
CA GLU A 238 -1.11 -5.94 -2.82
C GLU A 238 -1.15 -5.89 -4.36
N ILE A 239 -0.38 -5.04 -5.02
CA ILE A 239 -0.28 -5.05 -6.49
C ILE A 239 1.07 -5.65 -6.90
N ILE A 240 1.03 -6.90 -7.35
CA ILE A 240 2.13 -7.61 -8.04
C ILE A 240 2.21 -7.10 -9.48
N PRO A 241 3.33 -6.53 -9.94
CA PRO A 241 3.62 -6.45 -11.37
C PRO A 241 4.57 -7.59 -11.79
N SER A 242 4.11 -8.32 -12.80
CA SER A 242 4.82 -9.27 -13.69
C SER A 242 4.70 -10.77 -13.38
N LEU A 243 3.51 -11.31 -13.62
CA LEU A 243 3.38 -12.67 -14.17
C LEU A 243 3.94 -12.65 -15.60
N SER A 244 5.25 -12.82 -15.74
CA SER A 244 5.81 -13.25 -17.02
C SER A 244 5.61 -14.77 -17.12
N ASN A 245 4.82 -15.19 -18.11
CA ASN A 245 4.66 -16.59 -18.51
C ASN A 245 6.03 -17.27 -18.71
N LYS A 246 6.56 -17.93 -17.68
CA LYS A 246 7.47 -19.06 -17.78
C LYS A 246 7.08 -20.06 -16.70
N SER A 247 6.76 -21.27 -17.14
CA SER A 247 6.12 -22.34 -16.39
C SER A 247 7.01 -23.06 -15.37
N GLU A 248 7.98 -22.37 -14.77
CA GLU A 248 8.84 -22.91 -13.71
C GLU A 248 8.99 -21.86 -12.61
N GLY A 249 8.37 -22.09 -11.44
CA GLY A 249 8.63 -21.26 -10.25
C GLY A 249 7.43 -20.68 -9.49
N ILE A 250 6.32 -21.42 -9.29
CA ILE A 250 5.18 -20.97 -8.45
C ILE A 250 5.63 -20.50 -7.05
N GLU A 251 6.65 -21.15 -6.46
CA GLU A 251 7.22 -20.75 -5.16
C GLU A 251 8.01 -19.43 -5.23
N GLN A 252 8.68 -19.15 -6.36
CA GLN A 252 9.50 -17.94 -6.56
C GLN A 252 8.62 -16.68 -6.64
N ASP A 253 7.50 -16.78 -7.36
CA ASP A 253 6.51 -15.72 -7.48
C ASP A 253 5.82 -15.44 -6.14
N LEU A 254 5.53 -16.50 -5.38
CA LEU A 254 4.89 -16.40 -4.07
C LEU A 254 5.82 -15.75 -3.03
N VAL A 255 7.10 -16.12 -2.98
CA VAL A 255 8.10 -15.50 -2.08
C VAL A 255 8.26 -14.01 -2.38
N SER A 256 8.41 -13.65 -3.67
CA SER A 256 8.52 -12.26 -4.11
C SER A 256 7.28 -11.45 -3.69
N SER A 257 6.09 -12.02 -3.84
CA SER A 257 4.84 -11.41 -3.40
C SER A 257 4.78 -11.23 -1.87
N ILE A 258 5.11 -12.26 -1.08
CA ILE A 258 5.07 -12.18 0.40
C ILE A 258 6.07 -11.14 0.93
N PHE A 259 7.28 -11.09 0.36
CA PHE A 259 8.30 -10.12 0.75
C PHE A 259 7.89 -8.69 0.44
N TYR A 260 7.42 -8.47 -0.78
CA TYR A 260 6.90 -7.19 -1.22
C TYR A 260 5.79 -6.73 -0.27
N ASN A 261 4.80 -7.58 0.01
CA ASN A 261 3.74 -7.34 1.00
C ASN A 261 4.27 -7.00 2.41
N THR A 262 5.29 -7.71 2.89
CA THR A 262 5.84 -7.53 4.24
C THR A 262 6.59 -6.20 4.41
N ILE A 263 7.40 -5.82 3.42
CA ILE A 263 8.07 -4.52 3.44
C ILE A 263 7.02 -3.43 3.47
N LEU A 264 6.04 -3.51 2.56
CA LEU A 264 5.03 -2.51 2.37
C LEU A 264 4.14 -2.33 3.61
N ASN A 265 3.81 -3.42 4.30
CA ASN A 265 3.14 -3.38 5.59
C ASN A 265 3.87 -2.59 6.68
N LYS A 266 5.21 -2.55 6.68
CA LYS A 266 6.00 -1.73 7.61
C LYS A 266 6.05 -0.24 7.23
N ILE A 267 5.67 0.11 6.00
CA ILE A 267 5.68 1.47 5.45
C ILE A 267 4.30 2.16 5.61
N ARG A 268 3.26 1.41 5.99
CA ARG A 268 1.83 1.78 6.18
C ARG A 268 1.51 3.02 7.06
N GLY A 269 2.50 3.74 7.60
CA GLY A 269 2.31 4.84 8.55
C GLY A 269 2.84 6.22 8.12
N PHE A 270 3.34 6.39 6.89
CA PHE A 270 4.08 7.62 6.53
C PHE A 270 3.37 8.40 5.42
N THR A 271 3.04 9.66 5.72
CA THR A 271 2.20 10.56 4.91
C THR A 271 2.96 11.33 3.82
N ASN A 272 4.28 11.11 3.66
CA ASN A 272 5.10 11.74 2.63
C ASN A 272 6.25 10.81 2.20
N LYS A 273 6.55 10.75 0.89
CA LYS A 273 7.67 9.95 0.32
C LYS A 273 9.00 10.30 0.97
N THR A 274 9.20 11.58 1.24
CA THR A 274 10.36 12.12 1.94
C THR A 274 10.43 11.69 3.40
N ASP A 275 9.28 11.56 4.08
CA ASP A 275 9.21 11.17 5.51
C ASP A 275 9.49 9.69 5.71
N PHE A 276 9.04 8.82 4.79
CA PHE A 276 9.36 7.39 4.83
C PHE A 276 10.86 7.14 4.62
N LEU A 277 11.43 7.75 3.58
CA LEU A 277 12.85 7.65 3.28
C LEU A 277 13.68 8.17 4.46
N PHE A 278 13.27 9.33 5.02
CA PHE A 278 13.91 9.89 6.20
C PHE A 278 13.80 8.93 7.39
N LEU A 279 12.68 8.24 7.60
CA LEU A 279 12.54 7.33 8.74
C LEU A 279 13.40 6.06 8.64
N LEU A 280 13.56 5.50 7.43
CA LEU A 280 14.45 4.35 7.19
C LEU A 280 15.90 4.66 7.58
N ILE A 281 16.37 5.86 7.24
CA ILE A 281 17.78 6.23 7.36
C ILE A 281 18.05 7.06 8.62
N LYS A 282 17.09 7.82 9.15
CA LYS A 282 17.29 8.77 10.27
C LYS A 282 17.86 8.10 11.50
N LYS A 283 17.30 6.95 11.90
CA LYS A 283 17.78 6.22 13.08
C LYS A 283 19.17 5.61 12.82
N PRO A 284 19.40 4.82 11.76
CA PRO A 284 20.74 4.35 11.40
C PRO A 284 21.78 5.47 11.27
N ALA A 285 21.45 6.54 10.54
CA ALA A 285 22.32 7.69 10.36
C ALA A 285 22.64 8.36 11.70
N LYS A 286 21.66 8.61 12.57
CA LYS A 286 21.95 9.18 13.89
C LYS A 286 22.84 8.25 14.71
N GLN A 287 22.58 6.94 14.71
CA GLN A 287 23.34 5.95 15.48
C GLN A 287 24.81 5.87 15.06
N VAL A 288 25.09 5.89 13.76
CA VAL A 288 26.47 5.92 13.26
C VAL A 288 27.09 7.30 13.45
N LEU A 289 26.39 8.38 13.14
CA LEU A 289 26.98 9.73 13.22
C LEU A 289 27.42 10.11 14.65
N VAL A 290 26.70 9.65 15.70
CA VAL A 290 27.09 9.94 17.10
C VAL A 290 28.37 9.23 17.54
N THR A 291 28.86 8.21 16.81
CA THR A 291 30.16 7.60 17.11
C THR A 291 31.33 8.40 16.55
N HIS A 292 31.07 9.32 15.61
CA HIS A 292 32.10 10.12 14.94
C HIS A 292 32.04 11.63 15.28
N PHE A 293 30.91 12.11 15.82
CA PHE A 293 30.67 13.53 16.08
C PHE A 293 29.84 13.75 17.34
N ASP A 294 30.02 14.90 17.98
CA ASP A 294 29.14 15.37 19.05
C ASP A 294 27.71 15.61 18.55
N GLU A 295 26.71 15.45 19.44
CA GLU A 295 25.29 15.52 19.07
C GLU A 295 24.88 16.83 18.37
N LYS A 296 25.52 17.95 18.74
CA LYS A 296 25.29 19.25 18.07
C LYS A 296 25.70 19.20 16.59
N VAL A 297 26.85 18.60 16.29
CA VAL A 297 27.39 18.46 14.93
C VAL A 297 26.58 17.44 14.15
N VAL A 298 26.17 16.33 14.78
CA VAL A 298 25.26 15.33 14.17
C VAL A 298 23.97 15.99 13.69
N ASN A 299 23.31 16.77 14.56
CA ASN A 299 22.07 17.46 14.21
C ASN A 299 22.27 18.44 13.05
N GLN A 300 23.42 19.14 13.00
CA GLN A 300 23.77 20.03 11.90
C GLN A 300 24.01 19.27 10.59
N ILE A 301 24.75 18.15 10.62
CA ILE A 301 24.99 17.29 9.46
C ILE A 301 23.67 16.76 8.90
N MET A 302 22.79 16.23 9.76
CA MET A 302 21.49 15.71 9.34
C MET A 302 20.59 16.81 8.76
N SER A 303 20.54 17.99 9.38
CA SER A 303 19.77 19.14 8.88
C SER A 303 20.28 19.61 7.51
N ASN A 304 21.60 19.74 7.36
CA ASN A 304 22.23 20.14 6.11
C ASN A 304 22.02 19.09 5.00
N THR A 305 22.12 17.80 5.35
CA THR A 305 21.85 16.69 4.44
C THR A 305 20.43 16.78 3.92
N PHE A 306 19.45 16.98 4.80
CA PHE A 306 18.05 17.09 4.41
C PHE A 306 17.79 18.28 3.51
N LYS A 307 18.35 19.46 3.82
CA LYS A 307 18.26 20.64 2.96
C LYS A 307 18.85 20.39 1.57
N LYS A 308 20.03 19.77 1.48
CA LYS A 308 20.67 19.40 0.20
C LYS A 308 19.80 18.41 -0.57
N TYR A 309 19.25 17.40 0.10
CA TYR A 309 18.32 16.45 -0.50
C TYR A 309 17.08 17.15 -1.06
N GLN A 310 16.43 18.04 -0.30
CA GLN A 310 15.22 18.76 -0.74
C GLN A 310 15.45 19.64 -1.98
N LEU A 311 16.68 20.14 -2.17
CA LEU A 311 17.05 20.92 -3.36
C LEU A 311 17.25 20.04 -4.60
N GLU A 312 17.66 18.79 -4.43
CA GLU A 312 17.94 17.86 -5.53
C GLU A 312 16.74 16.94 -5.85
N GLU A 313 15.90 16.61 -4.86
CA GLU A 313 14.74 15.73 -4.99
C GLU A 313 13.82 16.07 -6.18
N PRO A 314 13.44 17.34 -6.43
CA PRO A 314 12.59 17.69 -7.57
C PRO A 314 13.23 17.43 -8.94
N LYS A 315 14.56 17.29 -9.00
CA LYS A 315 15.34 17.07 -10.22
C LYS A 315 15.55 15.58 -10.52
N LEU A 316 15.13 14.68 -9.61
CA LEU A 316 15.32 13.25 -9.79
C LEU A 316 14.49 12.74 -10.98
N PRO A 317 15.08 11.88 -11.83
CA PRO A 317 14.34 11.29 -12.93
C PRO A 317 13.23 10.40 -12.39
N LYS A 318 12.04 10.49 -12.99
CA LYS A 318 10.93 9.58 -12.69
C LYS A 318 11.33 8.16 -13.06
N GLN A 319 11.18 7.23 -12.12
CA GLN A 319 11.42 5.82 -12.34
C GLN A 319 10.13 5.10 -12.74
N LYS A 320 10.28 3.97 -13.42
CA LYS A 320 9.16 3.12 -13.85
C LYS A 320 8.71 2.20 -12.72
N SER A 321 9.62 1.76 -11.84
CA SER A 321 9.33 0.94 -10.68
C SER A 321 9.40 1.72 -9.36
N PHE A 322 8.58 1.29 -8.40
CA PHE A 322 8.54 1.90 -7.08
C PHE A 322 9.84 1.65 -6.28
N GLY A 323 10.40 0.44 -6.39
CA GLY A 323 11.70 0.13 -5.78
C GLY A 323 12.84 0.98 -6.36
N ALA A 324 12.83 1.22 -7.68
CA ALA A 324 13.76 2.16 -8.32
C ALA A 324 13.57 3.59 -7.81
N THR A 325 12.33 4.01 -7.56
CA THR A 325 12.03 5.30 -6.93
C THR A 325 12.62 5.38 -5.51
N ILE A 326 12.48 4.35 -4.68
CA ILE A 326 13.11 4.35 -3.35
C ILE A 326 14.65 4.42 -3.48
N THR A 327 15.24 3.55 -4.30
CA THR A 327 16.70 3.44 -4.40
C THR A 327 17.34 4.70 -4.98
N ILE A 328 16.71 5.39 -5.93
CA ILE A 328 17.23 6.67 -6.44
C ILE A 328 17.14 7.80 -5.40
N HIS A 329 16.09 7.82 -4.59
CA HIS A 329 15.97 8.79 -3.50
C HIS A 329 16.97 8.51 -2.38
N LEU A 330 17.21 7.23 -2.05
CA LEU A 330 18.27 6.82 -1.12
C LEU A 330 19.64 7.23 -1.67
N ALA A 331 19.91 7.01 -2.96
CA ALA A 331 21.15 7.46 -3.60
C ALA A 331 21.30 8.99 -3.51
N CYS A 332 20.24 9.74 -3.80
CA CYS A 332 20.21 11.20 -3.63
C CYS A 332 20.55 11.62 -2.20
N TYR A 333 19.95 10.96 -1.22
CA TYR A 333 20.24 11.22 0.20
C TYR A 333 21.69 10.86 0.56
N SER A 334 22.21 9.73 0.09
CA SER A 334 23.60 9.32 0.31
C SER A 334 24.58 10.34 -0.24
N VAL A 335 24.35 10.87 -1.45
CA VAL A 335 25.18 11.94 -2.03
C VAL A 335 25.07 13.24 -1.22
N ALA A 336 23.87 13.61 -0.77
CA ALA A 336 23.67 14.77 0.10
C ALA A 336 24.38 14.63 1.45
N LEU A 337 24.38 13.41 2.01
CA LEU A 337 25.04 13.08 3.28
C LEU A 337 26.56 13.08 3.11
N TYR A 338 27.08 12.44 2.06
CA TYR A 338 28.49 12.48 1.68
C TYR A 338 29.01 13.92 1.64
N ASN A 339 28.34 14.78 0.88
CA ASN A 339 28.71 16.18 0.76
C ASN A 339 28.62 16.93 2.09
N SER A 340 27.70 16.55 2.98
CA SER A 340 27.58 17.16 4.32
C SER A 340 28.67 16.70 5.28
N LEU A 341 29.12 15.44 5.17
CA LEU A 341 30.28 14.92 5.91
C LEU A 341 31.57 15.62 5.48
N LEU A 342 31.79 15.79 4.17
CA LEU A 342 32.92 16.57 3.65
C LEU A 342 32.88 18.03 4.16
N SER A 343 31.69 18.64 4.14
CA SER A 343 31.50 20.01 4.67
C SER A 343 31.76 20.10 6.18
N ALA A 344 31.64 18.99 6.91
CA ALA A 344 31.93 18.88 8.34
C ALA A 344 33.39 18.53 8.64
N GLY A 345 34.27 18.54 7.63
CA GLY A 345 35.72 18.35 7.79
C GLY A 345 36.19 16.91 7.69
N LYS A 346 35.32 15.95 7.32
CA LYS A 346 35.76 14.58 7.02
C LYS A 346 36.45 14.51 5.68
N ASN A 347 37.50 13.69 5.61
CA ASN A 347 38.09 13.33 4.33
C ASN A 347 37.19 12.32 3.58
N LYS A 348 37.54 12.05 2.32
CA LYS A 348 36.78 11.13 1.45
C LYS A 348 36.65 9.73 2.04
N GLU A 349 37.73 9.18 2.57
CA GLU A 349 37.77 7.82 3.12
C GLU A 349 36.87 7.73 4.36
N GLU A 350 37.01 8.66 5.30
CA GLU A 350 36.16 8.72 6.49
C GLU A 350 34.66 8.87 6.15
N ALA A 351 34.33 9.77 5.21
CA ALA A 351 32.95 9.98 4.80
C ALA A 351 32.35 8.74 4.10
N THR A 352 33.17 8.03 3.33
CA THR A 352 32.80 6.78 2.66
C THR A 352 32.55 5.66 3.68
N THR A 353 33.42 5.51 4.67
CA THR A 353 33.25 4.54 5.77
C THR A 353 31.95 4.80 6.55
N ILE A 354 31.70 6.06 6.93
CA ILE A 354 30.45 6.43 7.64
C ILE A 354 29.21 6.09 6.80
N LEU A 355 29.25 6.37 5.49
CA LEU A 355 28.15 6.02 4.59
C LEU A 355 27.96 4.52 4.45
N TYR A 356 29.06 3.77 4.35
CA TYR A 356 29.03 2.31 4.29
C TYR A 356 28.37 1.74 5.55
N ASP A 357 28.75 2.21 6.74
CA ASP A 357 28.20 1.73 8.01
C ASP A 357 26.70 2.02 8.13
N ILE A 358 26.28 3.24 7.75
CA ILE A 358 24.84 3.60 7.68
C ILE A 358 24.11 2.73 6.66
N GLY A 359 24.72 2.53 5.50
CA GLY A 359 24.20 1.70 4.41
C GLY A 359 24.01 0.25 4.86
N TRP A 360 24.99 -0.33 5.53
CA TRP A 360 24.94 -1.69 6.04
C TRP A 360 23.83 -1.87 7.08
N ASP A 361 23.68 -0.92 8.01
CA ASP A 361 22.62 -0.94 9.02
C ASP A 361 21.20 -0.94 8.42
N VAL A 362 21.03 -0.34 7.24
CA VAL A 362 19.77 -0.35 6.48
C VAL A 362 19.67 -1.64 5.66
N TYR A 363 20.69 -1.95 4.87
CA TYR A 363 20.71 -3.03 3.89
C TYR A 363 20.63 -4.41 4.53
N THR A 364 21.29 -4.61 5.67
CA THR A 364 21.25 -5.87 6.43
C THR A 364 19.82 -6.21 6.88
N LYS A 365 19.04 -5.20 7.28
CA LYS A 365 17.63 -5.35 7.67
C LYS A 365 16.74 -5.64 6.47
N MET A 366 17.05 -5.06 5.31
CA MET A 366 16.36 -5.37 4.06
C MET A 366 16.65 -6.80 3.60
N GLY A 367 17.87 -7.30 3.83
CA GLY A 367 18.29 -8.65 3.49
C GLY A 367 17.74 -9.77 4.37
N ASP A 368 17.35 -9.47 5.61
CA ASP A 368 16.83 -10.49 6.55
C ASP A 368 15.43 -10.98 6.18
N ILE A 369 14.60 -10.10 5.61
CA ILE A 369 13.19 -10.42 5.38
C ILE A 369 13.02 -11.41 4.21
N PRO A 370 13.66 -11.25 3.03
CA PRO A 370 13.60 -12.26 1.97
C PRO A 370 14.14 -13.60 2.43
N MET A 371 15.23 -13.61 3.19
CA MET A 371 15.86 -14.83 3.68
C MET A 371 14.95 -15.58 4.66
N LEU A 372 14.24 -14.86 5.53
CA LEU A 372 13.23 -15.44 6.42
C LEU A 372 12.09 -16.10 5.62
N ILE A 373 11.62 -15.42 4.56
CA ILE A 373 10.51 -15.93 3.74
C ILE A 373 10.98 -17.12 2.91
N ALA A 374 12.13 -17.04 2.25
CA ALA A 374 12.72 -18.14 1.49
C ALA A 374 12.91 -19.41 2.36
N SER A 375 13.22 -19.22 3.65
CA SER A 375 13.36 -20.32 4.61
C SER A 375 12.06 -21.05 4.95
N ILE A 376 10.90 -20.48 4.62
CA ILE A 376 9.59 -21.16 4.74
C ILE A 376 9.42 -22.19 3.63
N PHE A 377 9.93 -21.90 2.44
CA PHE A 377 9.70 -22.71 1.23
C PHE A 377 10.78 -23.75 1.00
N SER A 378 12.01 -23.50 1.45
CA SER A 378 13.08 -24.47 1.28
C SER A 378 14.07 -24.47 2.43
N THR A 379 14.51 -25.67 2.82
CA THR A 379 15.63 -25.87 3.74
C THR A 379 16.97 -25.92 3.01
N ASP A 380 16.95 -26.14 1.69
CA ASP A 380 18.14 -26.18 0.83
C ASP A 380 18.77 -24.78 0.73
N LYS A 381 20.08 -24.71 0.93
CA LYS A 381 20.80 -23.43 0.98
C LYS A 381 20.87 -22.76 -0.38
N HIS A 382 21.08 -23.54 -1.44
CA HIS A 382 21.17 -23.00 -2.79
C HIS A 382 19.83 -22.42 -3.22
N LYS A 383 18.74 -23.16 -3.03
CA LYS A 383 17.38 -22.70 -3.35
C LYS A 383 16.98 -21.47 -2.54
N LYS A 384 17.32 -21.39 -1.25
CA LYS A 384 17.07 -20.19 -0.44
C LYS A 384 17.79 -18.96 -0.95
N MET A 385 19.07 -19.12 -1.32
CA MET A 385 19.87 -18.03 -1.89
C MET A 385 19.27 -17.58 -3.22
N GLU A 386 18.91 -18.52 -4.09
CA GLU A 386 18.30 -18.25 -5.39
C GLU A 386 16.99 -17.46 -5.24
N LEU A 387 16.08 -17.94 -4.39
CA LEU A 387 14.82 -17.26 -4.07
C LEU A 387 15.07 -15.84 -3.54
N THR A 388 15.99 -15.70 -2.60
CA THR A 388 16.31 -14.41 -1.97
C THR A 388 16.92 -13.42 -2.97
N THR A 389 17.81 -13.88 -3.85
CA THR A 389 18.39 -13.09 -4.93
C THR A 389 17.34 -12.60 -5.91
N GLN A 390 16.41 -13.47 -6.32
CA GLN A 390 15.32 -13.08 -7.21
C GLN A 390 14.41 -12.02 -6.58
N VAL A 391 14.08 -12.19 -5.30
CA VAL A 391 13.29 -11.22 -4.55
C VAL A 391 13.92 -9.83 -4.58
N PHE A 392 15.23 -9.73 -4.39
CA PHE A 392 15.97 -8.46 -4.49
C PHE A 392 15.91 -7.83 -5.89
N ARG A 393 15.97 -8.67 -6.93
CA ARG A 393 15.85 -8.26 -8.34
C ARG A 393 14.41 -7.90 -8.73
N THR A 394 13.41 -8.31 -7.96
CA THR A 394 12.01 -7.87 -8.13
C THR A 394 11.72 -6.61 -7.30
N PHE A 395 12.30 -6.51 -6.10
CA PHE A 395 12.25 -5.33 -5.25
C PHE A 395 13.44 -5.27 -4.26
N PRO A 396 14.10 -4.11 -4.11
CA PRO A 396 13.77 -2.82 -4.73
C PRO A 396 14.36 -2.67 -6.14
N PHE A 397 15.16 -3.62 -6.63
CA PHE A 397 15.94 -3.43 -7.84
C PHE A 397 15.25 -4.01 -9.09
N SER A 398 13.98 -3.65 -9.34
CA SER A 398 13.19 -4.21 -10.44
C SER A 398 13.54 -3.71 -11.84
N SER A 399 13.36 -4.59 -12.83
CA SER A 399 13.23 -4.20 -14.24
C SER A 399 11.96 -3.35 -14.47
N PRO A 400 11.95 -2.45 -15.47
CA PRO A 400 13.01 -2.18 -16.44
C PRO A 400 14.05 -1.13 -15.98
N ASP A 401 13.95 -0.60 -14.76
CA ASP A 401 14.93 0.39 -14.26
C ASP A 401 16.26 -0.24 -13.89
N TYR A 402 16.26 -1.51 -13.52
CA TYR A 402 17.44 -2.35 -13.43
C TYR A 402 17.44 -3.40 -14.55
N GLY A 403 18.56 -3.49 -15.25
CA GLY A 403 18.77 -4.46 -16.32
C GLY A 403 19.32 -5.74 -15.72
N TRP A 404 18.64 -6.86 -15.90
CA TRP A 404 19.06 -8.16 -15.37
C TRP A 404 19.14 -9.19 -16.49
N GLU A 405 20.25 -9.93 -16.52
CA GLU A 405 20.47 -11.03 -17.44
C GLU A 405 20.96 -12.24 -16.65
N ASP A 406 20.23 -13.34 -16.68
CA ASP A 406 20.68 -14.60 -16.06
C ASP A 406 21.80 -15.23 -16.90
N VAL A 407 22.78 -15.81 -16.22
CA VAL A 407 23.97 -16.41 -16.85
C VAL A 407 24.04 -17.87 -16.44
N GLU A 408 24.28 -18.77 -17.38
CA GLU A 408 24.52 -20.18 -17.06
C GLU A 408 25.77 -20.35 -16.20
N ALA A 409 25.67 -21.20 -15.18
CA ALA A 409 26.75 -21.48 -14.25
C ALA A 409 26.63 -22.92 -13.70
N ASP A 410 27.61 -23.36 -12.92
CA ASP A 410 27.55 -24.65 -12.24
C ASP A 410 26.43 -24.71 -11.18
N ASN A 411 26.08 -25.93 -10.76
CA ASN A 411 24.97 -26.17 -9.83
C ASN A 411 25.11 -25.52 -8.44
N ASN A 412 26.28 -24.96 -8.11
CA ASN A 412 26.53 -24.30 -6.82
C ASN A 412 26.68 -22.78 -6.97
N THR A 413 26.40 -22.24 -8.16
CA THR A 413 26.62 -20.84 -8.49
C THR A 413 25.35 -20.24 -9.08
N ILE A 414 24.79 -19.24 -8.38
CA ILE A 414 23.72 -18.41 -8.93
C ILE A 414 24.39 -17.24 -9.65
N ALA A 415 24.33 -17.25 -10.98
CA ALA A 415 25.01 -16.27 -11.83
C ALA A 415 24.02 -15.39 -12.60
N PHE A 416 24.24 -14.08 -12.53
CA PHE A 416 23.47 -13.09 -13.28
C PHE A 416 24.29 -11.81 -13.44
N ASN A 417 23.95 -11.02 -14.45
CA ASN A 417 24.56 -9.73 -14.73
C ASN A 417 23.55 -8.61 -14.48
N CYS A 418 24.01 -7.51 -13.87
CA CYS A 418 23.30 -6.24 -13.92
C CYS A 418 23.84 -5.43 -15.11
N THR A 419 22.99 -5.12 -16.08
CA THR A 419 23.37 -4.32 -17.27
C THR A 419 22.97 -2.86 -17.18
N GLN A 420 22.12 -2.50 -16.22
CA GLN A 420 21.68 -1.13 -15.96
C GLN A 420 21.41 -0.95 -14.46
N CYS A 421 22.01 0.08 -13.85
CA CYS A 421 21.87 0.36 -12.41
C CYS A 421 21.67 1.85 -12.15
N ARG A 422 20.45 2.23 -11.74
CA ARG A 422 20.08 3.64 -11.48
C ARG A 422 20.89 4.30 -10.38
N VAL A 423 21.25 3.54 -9.34
CA VAL A 423 22.09 4.04 -8.24
C VAL A 423 23.48 4.38 -8.77
N ALA A 424 24.11 3.46 -9.51
CA ALA A 424 25.44 3.70 -10.07
C ALA A 424 25.43 4.90 -11.05
N GLU A 425 24.45 4.96 -11.96
CA GLU A 425 24.24 6.10 -12.88
C GLU A 425 24.17 7.43 -12.11
N TYR A 426 23.43 7.45 -11.00
CA TYR A 426 23.26 8.65 -10.19
C TYR A 426 24.57 9.13 -9.55
N PHE A 427 25.34 8.23 -8.93
CA PHE A 427 26.63 8.59 -8.34
C PHE A 427 27.69 8.95 -9.38
N MET A 428 27.71 8.27 -10.52
CA MET A 428 28.61 8.60 -11.63
C MET A 428 28.32 10.00 -12.20
N LYS A 429 27.05 10.41 -12.29
CA LYS A 429 26.66 11.78 -12.67
C LYS A 429 27.22 12.84 -11.71
N HIS A 430 27.52 12.46 -10.47
CA HIS A 430 28.15 13.32 -9.46
C HIS A 430 29.68 13.13 -9.37
N ASN A 431 30.31 12.40 -10.30
CA ASN A 431 31.74 12.10 -10.34
C ASN A 431 32.26 11.38 -9.07
N ILE A 432 31.41 10.55 -8.44
CA ILE A 432 31.72 9.79 -7.22
C ILE A 432 31.31 8.32 -7.36
N GLY A 433 31.54 7.74 -8.54
CA GLY A 433 31.26 6.33 -8.83
C GLY A 433 32.02 5.38 -7.89
N ASP A 434 33.25 5.73 -7.52
CA ASP A 434 34.03 4.95 -6.57
C ASP A 434 33.41 4.94 -5.15
N VAL A 435 32.86 6.07 -4.70
CA VAL A 435 32.07 6.12 -3.45
C VAL A 435 30.84 5.22 -3.54
N CYS A 436 30.15 5.16 -4.69
CA CYS A 436 29.04 4.21 -4.89
C CYS A 436 29.51 2.76 -4.78
N TYR A 437 30.65 2.43 -5.38
CA TYR A 437 31.22 1.10 -5.27
C TYR A 437 31.49 0.75 -3.80
N ASP A 438 32.15 1.67 -3.09
CA ASP A 438 32.58 1.45 -1.71
C ASP A 438 31.46 1.47 -0.68
N THR A 439 30.28 2.01 -1.00
CA THR A 439 29.17 2.18 -0.04
C THR A 439 27.90 1.41 -0.39
N TRP A 440 27.60 1.21 -1.67
CA TRP A 440 26.41 0.48 -2.14
C TRP A 440 26.79 -0.90 -2.65
N CYS A 441 27.72 -0.97 -3.60
CA CYS A 441 28.08 -2.24 -4.22
C CYS A 441 28.77 -3.17 -3.22
N LYS A 442 29.67 -2.65 -2.37
CA LYS A 442 30.40 -3.47 -1.40
C LYS A 442 29.50 -4.14 -0.35
N LEU A 443 28.28 -3.66 -0.13
CA LEU A 443 27.34 -4.26 0.82
C LEU A 443 26.88 -5.67 0.39
N ASP A 444 26.95 -5.98 -0.90
CA ASP A 444 26.53 -7.30 -1.43
C ASP A 444 27.43 -8.44 -0.93
N PHE A 445 28.72 -8.18 -0.70
CA PHE A 445 29.68 -9.20 -0.26
C PHE A 445 29.39 -9.72 1.16
N PRO A 446 29.31 -8.88 2.21
CA PRO A 446 28.95 -9.36 3.54
C PRO A 446 27.50 -9.85 3.60
N LEU A 447 26.60 -9.37 2.72
CA LEU A 447 25.24 -9.91 2.64
C LEU A 447 25.25 -11.35 2.12
N ALA A 448 26.07 -11.66 1.12
CA ALA A 448 26.26 -13.03 0.63
C ALA A 448 26.79 -13.98 1.72
N GLU A 449 27.76 -13.52 2.51
CA GLU A 449 28.26 -14.28 3.64
C GLU A 449 27.18 -14.53 4.69
N LYS A 450 26.38 -13.50 5.00
CA LYS A 450 25.24 -13.59 5.91
C LYS A 450 24.20 -14.61 5.43
N TRP A 451 23.99 -14.71 4.12
CA TRP A 451 23.11 -15.72 3.53
C TRP A 451 23.74 -17.12 3.41
N GLY A 452 24.97 -17.31 3.90
CA GLY A 452 25.67 -18.59 3.90
C GLY A 452 26.40 -18.92 2.59
N GLY A 453 26.62 -17.94 1.73
CA GLY A 453 27.36 -18.06 0.47
C GLY A 453 28.64 -17.22 0.45
N LYS A 454 29.14 -17.00 -0.76
CA LYS A 454 30.22 -16.07 -1.08
C LYS A 454 29.92 -15.41 -2.42
N LEU A 455 30.00 -14.08 -2.47
CA LEU A 455 29.89 -13.35 -3.73
C LEU A 455 31.28 -13.20 -4.38
N GLU A 456 31.37 -13.55 -5.65
CA GLU A 456 32.47 -13.16 -6.53
C GLU A 456 31.91 -12.20 -7.59
N ARG A 457 32.58 -11.06 -7.77
CA ARG A 457 32.23 -10.03 -8.76
C ARG A 457 33.51 -9.33 -9.21
N THR A 458 33.75 -9.30 -10.52
CA THR A 458 34.98 -8.73 -11.11
C THR A 458 34.76 -7.36 -11.74
N GLY A 459 33.56 -7.10 -12.22
CA GLY A 459 33.12 -5.83 -12.79
C GLY A 459 31.99 -5.17 -11.99
N SER A 460 31.99 -3.84 -11.93
CA SER A 460 30.90 -3.05 -11.38
C SER A 460 30.65 -1.81 -12.22
N ILE A 461 29.39 -1.58 -12.58
CA ILE A 461 28.95 -0.36 -13.29
C ILE A 461 29.40 0.90 -12.54
N ALA A 462 29.42 0.87 -11.21
CA ALA A 462 29.88 2.00 -10.39
C ALA A 462 31.37 2.36 -10.62
N ASN A 463 32.19 1.39 -11.04
CA ASN A 463 33.60 1.59 -11.39
C ASN A 463 33.82 1.82 -12.90
N GLY A 464 32.75 1.96 -13.69
CA GLY A 464 32.82 2.20 -15.13
C GLY A 464 32.82 0.93 -15.99
N ASP A 465 32.65 -0.25 -15.41
CA ASP A 465 32.45 -1.48 -16.18
C ASP A 465 31.10 -1.48 -16.88
N LYS A 466 30.97 -2.30 -17.94
CA LYS A 466 29.70 -2.41 -18.69
C LYS A 466 28.59 -3.10 -17.90
N ILE A 467 28.97 -4.00 -16.98
CA ILE A 467 28.04 -4.84 -16.22
C ILE A 467 28.55 -5.03 -14.79
N CYS A 468 27.63 -5.32 -13.87
CA CYS A 468 27.98 -5.97 -12.60
C CYS A 468 27.79 -7.48 -12.75
N ASP A 469 28.87 -8.26 -12.68
CA ASP A 469 28.87 -9.72 -12.91
C ASP A 469 28.74 -10.51 -11.59
N PHE A 470 27.50 -10.71 -11.12
CA PHE A 470 27.26 -11.40 -9.85
C PHE A 470 27.45 -12.91 -10.00
N ARG A 471 28.33 -13.51 -9.17
CA ARG A 471 28.51 -14.96 -9.03
C ARG A 471 28.37 -15.35 -7.56
N TRP A 472 27.16 -15.75 -7.17
CA TRP A 472 26.88 -16.15 -5.79
C TRP A 472 27.16 -17.64 -5.64
N LYS A 473 28.26 -17.97 -4.96
CA LYS A 473 28.65 -19.35 -4.67
C LYS A 473 28.02 -19.80 -3.35
N THR A 474 27.25 -20.86 -3.38
CA THR A 474 26.65 -21.46 -2.18
C THR A 474 27.65 -22.41 -1.52
N LYS A 475 27.84 -22.33 -0.19
CA LYS A 475 28.78 -23.17 0.57
C LYS A 475 28.19 -24.47 1.08
#